data_AF-A0A2D4LVR6-F1
#
_entry.id   AF-A0A2D4LVR6-F1
#
_cell.length_a   1.000
_cell.length_b   1.000
_cell.length_c   1.000
_cell.angle_alpha   90.00
_cell.angle_beta   90.00
_cell.angle_gamma   90.00
#
_symmetry.space_group_name_H-M   'P 1'
#
loop_
_entity.id
_entity.type
_entity.pdbx_description
1 polymer ?
#
loop_
_entity_poly.entity_id
_entity_poly.type
_entity_poly.pdbx_seq_one_letter_code
_entity_poly.pdbx_strand_id
1 'polypeptide(L)'
;MKREERRREELYRQFFEDIKKCIDVERPVDCSVIVVNKQTKDYAESVGRKVRDLGMMVDLIFLNSEMSLQQALDDVSQGGSAFAIVITHQHQVHHSCTVNIMFGTPQEHRNMPQADAM
;
A
#
# COMPACT_ATOMS: atom_id res chain seq x y z
N MET A 1 46.61 -8.35 -2.33
CA MET A 1 45.82 -7.22 -1.78
C MET A 1 44.55 -6.92 -2.58
N LYS A 2 44.58 -6.47 -3.85
CA LYS A 2 43.36 -6.05 -4.58
C LYS A 2 42.26 -7.12 -4.79
N ARG A 3 42.59 -8.42 -4.75
CA ARG A 3 41.64 -9.52 -5.01
C ARG A 3 40.78 -9.87 -3.78
N GLU A 4 41.37 -9.80 -2.59
CA GLU A 4 40.65 -10.00 -1.33
C GLU A 4 39.74 -8.81 -1.01
N GLU A 5 40.17 -7.58 -1.30
CA GLU A 5 39.34 -6.40 -1.16
C GLU A 5 38.08 -6.46 -2.03
N ARG A 6 38.21 -6.80 -3.31
CA ARG A 6 37.04 -7.00 -4.19
C ARG A 6 36.10 -8.08 -3.66
N ARG A 7 36.65 -9.23 -3.25
CA ARG A 7 35.84 -10.33 -2.70
C ARG A 7 35.12 -9.92 -1.42
N ARG A 8 35.76 -9.11 -0.58
CA ARG A 8 35.17 -8.55 0.64
C ARG A 8 34.06 -7.55 0.31
N GLU A 9 34.27 -6.65 -0.64
CA GLU A 9 33.24 -5.70 -1.10
C GLU A 9 32.03 -6.40 -1.72
N GLU A 10 32.26 -7.45 -2.52
CA GLU A 10 31.21 -8.29 -3.10
C GLU A 10 30.39 -8.98 -2.00
N LEU A 11 31.06 -9.58 -1.01
CA LEU A 11 30.40 -10.18 0.16
C LEU A 11 29.59 -9.15 0.97
N TYR A 12 30.15 -7.97 1.24
CA TYR A 12 29.41 -6.90 1.95
C TYR A 12 28.18 -6.45 1.18
N ARG A 13 28.29 -6.28 -0.14
CA ARG A 13 27.16 -5.88 -0.98
C ARG A 13 26.08 -6.95 -0.98
N GLN A 14 26.46 -8.23 -1.10
CA GLN A 14 25.53 -9.36 -1.06
C GLN A 14 24.81 -9.42 0.30
N PHE A 15 25.54 -9.38 1.41
CA PHE A 15 24.96 -9.38 2.76
C PHE A 15 24.05 -8.18 3.00
N PHE A 16 24.44 -6.98 2.54
CA PHE A 16 23.61 -5.80 2.69
C PHE A 16 22.30 -5.93 1.89
N GLU A 17 22.35 -6.42 0.66
CA GLU A 17 21.14 -6.67 -0.12
C GLU A 17 20.25 -7.74 0.49
N ASP A 18 20.83 -8.83 1.01
CA ASP A 18 20.07 -9.90 1.66
C ASP A 18 19.38 -9.41 2.93
N ILE A 19 20.09 -8.66 3.79
CA ILE A 19 19.54 -8.05 5.00
C ILE A 19 18.45 -7.04 4.64
N LYS A 20 18.71 -6.16 3.67
CA LYS A 20 17.74 -5.16 3.22
C LYS A 20 16.48 -5.84 2.68
N LYS A 21 16.63 -6.91 1.91
CA LYS A 21 15.53 -7.68 1.36
C LYS A 21 14.71 -8.38 2.45
N CYS A 22 15.35 -8.94 3.48
CA CYS A 22 14.63 -9.50 4.63
C CYS A 22 13.83 -8.41 5.36
N ILE A 23 14.42 -7.24 5.61
CA ILE A 23 13.74 -6.11 6.26
C ILE A 23 12.58 -5.60 5.41
N ASP A 24 12.75 -5.49 4.09
CA ASP A 24 11.70 -5.04 3.18
C ASP A 24 10.54 -6.05 3.09
N VAL A 25 10.79 -7.36 3.28
CA VAL A 25 9.75 -8.40 3.36
C VAL A 25 8.98 -8.35 4.69
N GLU A 26 9.64 -7.98 5.78
CA GLU A 26 9.00 -7.80 7.08
C GLU A 26 8.33 -6.43 7.24
N ARG A 27 8.53 -5.50 6.29
CA ARG A 27 7.96 -4.16 6.38
C ARG A 27 6.43 -4.25 6.25
N PRO A 28 5.68 -3.84 7.28
CA PRO A 28 4.23 -3.84 7.21
C PRO A 28 3.76 -2.90 6.08
N VAL A 29 2.65 -3.28 5.44
CA VAL A 29 2.05 -2.49 4.36
C VAL A 29 1.69 -1.11 4.92
N ASP A 30 2.22 -0.04 4.35
CA ASP A 30 1.95 1.32 4.83
C ASP A 30 0.50 1.72 4.48
N CYS A 31 0.01 1.32 3.30
CA CYS A 31 -1.32 1.65 2.79
C CYS A 31 -1.99 0.48 2.04
N SER A 32 -3.22 0.12 2.39
CA SER A 32 -4.01 -0.86 1.63
C SER A 32 -5.07 -0.19 0.76
N VAL A 33 -5.09 -0.48 -0.54
CA VAL A 33 -6.12 -0.01 -1.47
C VAL A 33 -7.20 -1.08 -1.60
N ILE A 34 -8.38 -0.81 -1.06
CA ILE A 34 -9.54 -1.70 -1.08
C ILE A 34 -10.43 -1.36 -2.27
N VAL A 35 -10.63 -2.33 -3.15
CA VAL A 35 -11.41 -2.21 -4.38
C VAL A 35 -12.74 -2.92 -4.22
N VAL A 36 -13.83 -2.16 -4.18
CA VAL A 36 -15.19 -2.69 -3.96
C VAL A 36 -15.75 -3.38 -5.21
N ASN A 37 -15.41 -2.90 -6.40
CA ASN A 37 -15.90 -3.46 -7.67
C ASN A 37 -14.72 -3.82 -8.57
N LYS A 38 -14.67 -5.05 -9.11
CA LYS A 38 -13.62 -5.49 -10.03
C LYS A 38 -13.51 -4.63 -11.30
N GLN A 39 -14.59 -3.96 -11.71
CA GLN A 39 -14.59 -3.04 -12.85
C GLN A 39 -13.74 -1.78 -12.60
N THR A 40 -13.53 -1.39 -11.33
CA THR A 40 -12.71 -0.23 -10.97
C THR A 40 -11.24 -0.60 -10.73
N LYS A 41 -10.82 -1.79 -11.18
CA LYS A 41 -9.45 -2.30 -11.02
C LYS A 41 -8.40 -1.34 -11.59
N ASP A 42 -8.59 -0.89 -12.83
CA ASP A 42 -7.60 -0.04 -13.51
C ASP A 42 -7.42 1.30 -12.78
N TYR A 43 -8.52 1.85 -12.26
CA TYR A 43 -8.48 3.07 -11.46
C TYR A 43 -7.76 2.83 -10.12
N ALA A 44 -8.07 1.74 -9.43
CA ALA A 44 -7.39 1.37 -8.18
C ALA A 44 -5.89 1.10 -8.38
N GLU A 45 -5.49 0.46 -9.49
CA GLU A 45 -4.07 0.26 -9.81
C GLU A 45 -3.35 1.57 -10.08
N SER A 46 -4.00 2.53 -10.74
CA SER A 46 -3.47 3.87 -10.97
C SER A 46 -3.28 4.63 -9.65
N VAL A 47 -4.27 4.57 -8.76
CA VAL A 47 -4.21 5.11 -7.40
C VAL A 47 -3.05 4.47 -6.62
N GLY A 48 -2.96 3.14 -6.60
CA GLY A 48 -1.90 2.42 -5.91
C GLY A 48 -0.50 2.71 -6.47
N ARG A 49 -0.34 2.91 -7.79
CA ARG A 49 0.93 3.34 -8.39
C ARG A 49 1.38 4.69 -7.84
N LYS A 50 0.50 5.68 -7.86
CA LYS A 50 0.84 7.03 -7.36
C LYS A 50 1.22 7.04 -5.88
N VAL A 51 0.53 6.25 -5.06
CA VAL A 51 0.87 6.09 -3.62
C VAL A 51 2.23 5.40 -3.46
N ARG A 52 2.57 4.42 -4.31
CA ARG A 52 3.92 3.82 -4.35
C ARG A 52 4.99 4.80 -4.81
N ASP A 53 4.68 5.72 -5.71
CA ASP A 53 5.61 6.76 -6.18
C ASP A 53 6.01 7.72 -5.04
N LEU A 54 5.19 7.82 -3.98
CA LEU A 54 5.52 8.55 -2.73
C LEU A 54 6.44 7.76 -1.79
N GLY A 55 6.82 6.53 -2.14
CA GLY A 55 7.69 5.67 -1.33
C GLY A 55 6.96 4.84 -0.26
N MET A 56 5.63 4.75 -0.33
CA MET A 56 4.82 3.89 0.56
C MET A 56 4.68 2.47 0.00
N MET A 57 4.68 1.48 0.90
CA MET A 57 4.33 0.10 0.56
C MET A 57 2.82 -0.03 0.42
N VAL A 58 2.35 -0.46 -0.76
CA VAL A 58 0.92 -0.54 -1.09
C VAL A 58 0.50 -1.95 -1.44
N ASP A 59 -0.59 -2.40 -0.83
CA ASP A 59 -1.29 -3.63 -1.20
C ASP A 59 -2.64 -3.34 -1.86
N LEU A 60 -3.09 -4.19 -2.79
CA LEU A 60 -4.39 -4.08 -3.45
C LEU A 60 -5.30 -5.24 -3.03
N ILE A 61 -6.38 -4.91 -2.34
CA ILE A 61 -7.36 -5.88 -1.84
C ILE A 61 -8.63 -5.77 -2.68
N PHE A 62 -9.02 -6.86 -3.34
CA PHE A 62 -10.31 -6.94 -4.01
C PHE A 62 -11.34 -7.52 -3.06
N LEU A 63 -12.37 -6.75 -2.74
CA LEU A 63 -13.51 -7.27 -1.98
C LEU A 63 -14.17 -8.39 -2.79
N ASN A 64 -14.24 -9.57 -2.18
CA ASN A 64 -15.09 -10.66 -2.68
C ASN A 64 -16.54 -10.39 -2.24
N SER A 65 -17.51 -11.07 -2.86
CA SER A 65 -18.93 -10.89 -2.51
C SER A 65 -19.28 -11.37 -1.08
N GLU A 66 -18.38 -12.09 -0.42
CA GLU A 66 -18.58 -12.70 0.91
C GLU A 66 -18.07 -11.81 2.04
N MET A 67 -17.17 -10.88 1.76
CA MET A 67 -16.52 -10.00 2.71
C MET A 67 -17.10 -8.60 2.62
N SER A 68 -17.50 -8.05 3.76
CA SER A 68 -17.96 -6.66 3.84
C SER A 68 -16.78 -5.69 3.84
N LEU A 69 -17.03 -4.45 3.39
CA LEU A 69 -16.02 -3.38 3.45
C LEU A 69 -15.51 -3.16 4.89
N GLN A 70 -16.39 -3.27 5.90
CA GLN A 70 -16.01 -3.12 7.29
C GLN A 70 -15.05 -4.23 7.74
N GLN A 71 -15.31 -5.49 7.41
CA GLN A 71 -14.39 -6.59 7.71
C GLN A 71 -13.04 -6.40 7.03
N ALA A 72 -13.01 -5.95 5.77
CA ALA A 72 -11.76 -5.66 5.08
C ALA A 72 -10.97 -4.51 5.74
N LEU A 73 -11.66 -3.49 6.25
CA LEU A 73 -11.01 -2.41 7.01
C LEU A 73 -10.48 -2.91 8.36
N ASP A 74 -11.23 -3.75 9.07
CA ASP A 74 -10.79 -4.35 10.34
C ASP A 74 -9.55 -5.24 10.13
N ASP A 75 -9.54 -6.06 9.08
CA ASP A 75 -8.39 -6.92 8.73
C ASP A 75 -7.15 -6.10 8.37
N VAL A 76 -7.32 -5.01 7.62
CA VAL A 76 -6.23 -4.06 7.30
C VAL A 76 -5.71 -3.37 8.57
N SER A 77 -6.60 -2.99 9.48
CA SER A 77 -6.22 -2.40 10.77
C SER A 77 -5.44 -3.39 11.64
N GLN A 78 -5.83 -4.67 11.65
CA GLN A 78 -5.12 -5.74 12.37
C GLN A 78 -3.79 -6.10 11.72
N GLY A 79 -3.70 -5.99 10.40
CA GLY A 79 -2.47 -6.18 9.61
C GLY A 79 -1.41 -5.09 9.82
N GLY A 80 -1.74 -4.04 10.57
CA GLY A 80 -0.80 -2.97 10.93
C GLY A 80 -0.66 -1.88 9.87
N SER A 81 -1.55 -1.83 8.87
CA SER A 81 -1.57 -0.73 7.92
C SER A 81 -2.06 0.57 8.56
N ALA A 82 -1.27 1.62 8.41
CA ALA A 82 -1.60 2.94 8.93
C ALA A 82 -2.71 3.62 8.12
N PHE A 83 -2.81 3.29 6.83
CA PHE A 83 -3.75 3.90 5.88
C PHE A 83 -4.53 2.84 5.10
N ALA A 84 -5.80 3.12 4.80
CA ALA A 84 -6.61 2.33 3.89
C ALA A 84 -7.38 3.23 2.93
N ILE A 85 -7.20 3.02 1.61
CA ILE A 85 -7.89 3.78 0.57
C ILE A 85 -9.01 2.92 -0.01
N VAL A 86 -10.24 3.40 0.08
CA VAL A 86 -11.41 2.70 -0.46
C VAL A 86 -11.80 3.28 -1.81
N ILE A 87 -11.89 2.41 -2.81
CA ILE A 87 -12.27 2.75 -4.19
C ILE A 87 -13.59 2.09 -4.56
N THR A 88 -14.54 2.92 -4.96
CA THR A 88 -15.86 2.53 -5.47
C THR A 88 -16.02 2.97 -6.92
N HIS A 89 -17.10 2.56 -7.57
CA HIS A 89 -17.40 3.03 -8.93
C HIS A 89 -17.63 4.54 -8.99
N GLN A 90 -18.28 5.13 -7.98
CA GLN A 90 -18.49 6.58 -7.92
C GLN A 90 -17.16 7.34 -7.78
N HIS A 91 -16.22 6.81 -7.02
CA HIS A 91 -14.86 7.38 -6.87
C HIS A 91 -14.14 7.49 -8.21
N GLN A 92 -14.28 6.49 -9.09
CA GLN A 92 -13.70 6.56 -10.43
C GLN A 92 -14.35 7.65 -11.29
N VAL A 93 -15.67 7.83 -11.21
CA VAL A 93 -16.39 8.86 -11.99
C VAL A 93 -16.03 10.27 -11.52
N HIS A 94 -15.85 10.46 -10.21
CA HIS A 94 -15.59 11.76 -9.61
C HIS A 94 -14.10 12.06 -9.39
N HIS A 95 -13.20 11.16 -9.80
CA HIS A 95 -11.76 11.28 -9.55
C HIS A 95 -11.42 11.53 -8.07
N SER A 96 -12.12 10.85 -7.17
CA SER A 96 -11.95 10.93 -5.73
C SER A 96 -11.60 9.57 -5.13
N CYS A 97 -11.35 9.54 -3.83
CA CYS A 97 -11.25 8.33 -3.02
C CYS A 97 -11.69 8.60 -1.58
N THR A 98 -11.86 7.54 -0.80
CA THR A 98 -12.00 7.66 0.66
C THR A 98 -10.72 7.16 1.32
N VAL A 99 -10.09 8.01 2.12
CA VAL A 99 -8.88 7.65 2.88
C VAL A 99 -9.27 7.42 4.33
N ASN A 100 -8.98 6.24 4.85
CA ASN A 100 -9.13 5.87 6.26
C ASN A 100 -7.74 5.85 6.89
N ILE A 101 -7.55 6.69 7.90
CA ILE A 101 -6.35 6.73 8.72
C ILE A 101 -6.67 5.89 9.95
N MET A 102 -6.00 4.74 10.08
CA MET A 102 -6.19 3.82 11.21
C MET A 102 -5.14 4.05 12.31
N PHE A 103 -4.08 4.80 12.00
CA PHE A 103 -3.04 5.15 12.95
C PHE A 103 -3.52 6.21 13.96
N GLY A 104 -3.41 5.89 15.26
CA GLY A 104 -3.79 6.80 16.34
C GLY A 104 -5.32 6.90 16.49
N THR A 105 -5.89 8.10 16.31
CA THR A 105 -7.34 8.29 16.31
C THR A 105 -7.88 8.00 14.92
N PRO A 106 -8.79 7.02 14.74
CA PRO A 106 -9.35 6.70 13.43
C PRO A 106 -10.02 7.92 12.79
N GLN A 107 -9.60 8.24 11.56
CA GLN A 107 -10.14 9.36 10.78
C GLN A 107 -10.52 8.89 9.38
N GLU A 108 -11.67 9.36 8.90
CA GLU A 108 -12.16 9.03 7.56
C GLU A 108 -12.34 10.32 6.74
N HIS A 109 -11.60 10.41 5.65
CA HIS A 109 -11.69 11.50 4.69
C HIS A 109 -12.41 11.02 3.44
N ARG A 110 -13.72 11.29 3.36
CA ARG A 110 -14.57 10.90 2.24
C ARG A 110 -14.44 11.86 1.07
N ASN A 111 -14.51 11.32 -0.14
CA ASN A 111 -14.48 12.09 -1.39
C ASN A 111 -13.25 13.00 -1.53
N MET A 112 -12.12 12.59 -0.96
CA MET A 112 -10.86 13.31 -1.11
C MET A 112 -10.46 13.30 -2.59
N PRO A 113 -10.20 14.46 -3.21
CA PRO A 113 -9.73 14.52 -4.58
C PRO A 113 -8.41 13.75 -4.72
N GLN A 114 -8.23 13.04 -5.83
CA GLN A 114 -7.00 12.25 -6.03
C GLN A 114 -5.73 13.12 -5.97
N ALA A 115 -5.82 14.40 -6.36
CA ALA A 115 -4.71 15.34 -6.30
C ALA A 115 -4.33 15.78 -4.88
N ASP A 116 -5.27 15.70 -3.93
CA ASP A 116 -5.01 16.05 -2.52
C ASP A 116 -4.61 14.81 -1.70
N ALA A 117 -5.00 13.62 -2.17
CA ALA A 117 -4.69 12.35 -1.53
C ALA A 117 -3.28 11.81 -1.84
N MET A 118 -2.57 12.39 -2.82
CA MET A 118 -1.31 11.86 -3.37
C MET A 118 -0.28 12.95 -3.58
#